data_AF-A0A366EAU1-F1
#
_entry.id   AF-A0A366EAU1-F1
#
_cell.length_a   1.000
_cell.length_b   1.000
_cell.length_c   1.000
_cell.angle_alpha   90.00
_cell.angle_beta   90.00
_cell.angle_gamma   90.00
#
_symmetry.space_group_name_H-M   'P 1'
#
loop_
_entity.id
_entity.type
_entity.pdbx_description
1 polymer ?
#
loop_
_entity_poly.entity_id
_entity_poly.type
_entity_poly.pdbx_seq_one_letter_code
_entity_poly.pdbx_strand_id
1 'polypeptide(L)'
;MKKMNYQNVKGTQDYLPNAELIRRDVRRTLEDVFIQYGCKPIETPILNYTELLASKYAGGAEILEEMYTLTDRGERDLALRYDLTIPFAKVMAMNPTLKLPFKRYEIGKVFRDGPIKAGRFREFTQCDVDIVGIDSQIAEAELMQMAIDAFERLKLDITIQYNN
;
A
#
# COMPACT_ATOMS: atom_id res chain seq x y z
N MET A 1 -13.07 -0.31 38.97
CA MET A 1 -12.07 -0.23 37.88
C MET A 1 -12.75 -0.69 36.59
N LYS A 2 -12.73 0.13 35.51
CA LYS A 2 -13.22 -0.34 34.20
C LYS A 2 -12.37 -1.53 33.77
N LYS A 3 -12.99 -2.62 33.32
CA LYS A 3 -12.31 -3.80 32.79
C LYS A 3 -11.53 -3.34 31.55
N MET A 4 -10.20 -3.38 31.58
CA MET A 4 -9.37 -3.09 30.41
C MET A 4 -9.72 -4.11 29.32
N ASN A 5 -10.02 -3.61 28.12
CA ASN A 5 -10.21 -4.46 26.97
C ASN A 5 -8.83 -4.74 26.37
N TYR A 6 -8.28 -5.91 26.65
CA TYR A 6 -6.99 -6.38 26.12
C TYR A 6 -7.10 -6.98 24.72
N GLN A 7 -8.31 -7.00 24.14
CA GLN A 7 -8.52 -7.52 22.79
C GLN A 7 -8.06 -6.49 21.76
N ASN A 8 -7.61 -7.00 20.61
CA ASN A 8 -7.32 -6.20 19.44
C ASN A 8 -8.55 -5.38 19.02
N VAL A 9 -8.28 -4.20 18.47
CA VAL A 9 -9.32 -3.42 17.79
C VAL A 9 -9.92 -4.30 16.70
N LYS A 10 -11.25 -4.30 16.61
CA LYS A 10 -11.96 -5.14 15.62
C LYS A 10 -11.43 -4.81 14.23
N GLY A 11 -10.96 -5.83 13.50
CA GLY A 11 -10.38 -5.67 12.16
C GLY A 11 -8.86 -5.48 12.13
N THR A 12 -8.17 -5.58 13.27
CA THR A 12 -6.71 -5.71 13.35
C THR A 12 -6.32 -7.12 13.81
N GLN A 13 -5.07 -7.51 13.56
CA GLN A 13 -4.59 -8.87 13.81
C GLN A 13 -3.14 -8.88 14.31
N ASP A 14 -2.89 -9.70 15.32
CA ASP A 14 -1.54 -10.15 15.65
C ASP A 14 -1.18 -11.35 14.79
N TYR A 15 -0.01 -11.29 14.14
CA TYR A 15 0.54 -12.43 13.41
C TYR A 15 1.55 -13.15 14.29
N LEU A 16 1.17 -14.34 14.77
CA LEU A 16 2.06 -15.21 15.53
C LEU A 16 3.17 -15.78 14.63
N PRO A 17 4.27 -16.32 15.19
CA PRO A 17 5.48 -16.67 14.43
C PRO A 17 5.22 -17.51 13.17
N ASN A 18 4.39 -18.56 13.24
CA ASN A 18 4.10 -19.39 12.06
C ASN A 18 3.44 -18.61 10.93
N ALA A 19 2.49 -17.72 11.25
CA ALA A 19 1.84 -16.89 10.26
C ALA A 19 2.81 -15.82 9.72
N GLU A 20 3.61 -15.21 10.60
CA GLU A 20 4.53 -14.16 10.20
C GLU A 20 5.71 -14.68 9.36
N LEU A 21 6.17 -15.91 9.59
CA LEU A 21 7.16 -16.55 8.73
C LEU A 21 6.66 -16.68 7.29
N ILE A 22 5.44 -17.18 7.09
CA ILE A 22 4.82 -17.29 5.76
C ILE A 22 4.69 -15.90 5.12
N ARG A 23 4.22 -14.91 5.88
CA ARG A 23 4.08 -13.53 5.39
C ARG A 23 5.43 -12.93 5.00
N ARG A 24 6.48 -13.18 5.77
CA ARG A 24 7.84 -12.73 5.46
C ARG A 24 8.35 -13.35 4.17
N ASP A 25 8.12 -14.64 3.97
CA ASP A 25 8.53 -15.33 2.75
C ASP A 25 7.83 -14.76 1.52
N VAL A 26 6.51 -14.51 1.61
CA VAL A 26 5.76 -13.83 0.54
C VAL A 26 6.33 -12.44 0.24
N ARG A 27 6.55 -11.60 1.27
CA ARG A 27 7.12 -10.25 1.08
C ARG A 27 8.48 -10.30 0.41
N ARG A 28 9.38 -11.17 0.89
CA ARG A 28 10.71 -11.34 0.31
C ARG A 28 10.65 -11.76 -1.15
N THR A 29 9.78 -12.72 -1.51
CA THR A 29 9.62 -13.14 -2.90
C THR A 29 9.18 -12.00 -3.80
N LEU A 30 8.24 -11.16 -3.34
CA LEU A 30 7.78 -9.98 -4.07
C LEU A 30 8.92 -8.95 -4.23
N GLU A 31 9.62 -8.62 -3.15
CA GLU A 31 10.76 -7.71 -3.15
C GLU A 31 11.87 -8.17 -4.12
N ASP A 32 12.23 -9.45 -4.07
CA ASP A 32 13.26 -10.04 -4.93
C ASP A 32 12.88 -9.92 -6.42
N VAL A 33 11.59 -10.00 -6.77
CA VAL A 33 11.11 -9.77 -8.14
C VAL A 33 11.20 -8.28 -8.49
N PHE A 34 10.67 -7.37 -7.66
CA PHE A 34 10.70 -5.94 -7.98
C PHE A 34 12.13 -5.41 -8.17
N ILE A 35 13.08 -5.85 -7.33
CA ILE A 35 14.49 -5.47 -7.44
C ILE A 35 15.09 -5.91 -8.78
N GLN A 36 14.71 -7.09 -9.31
CA GLN A 36 15.20 -7.57 -10.60
C GLN A 36 14.73 -6.71 -11.78
N TYR A 37 13.59 -6.04 -11.64
CA TYR A 37 13.07 -5.07 -12.62
C TYR A 37 13.63 -3.65 -12.42
N GLY A 38 14.54 -3.46 -11.46
CA GLY A 38 15.17 -2.18 -11.16
C GLY A 38 14.30 -1.25 -10.30
N CYS A 39 13.22 -1.76 -9.70
CA CYS A 39 12.42 -1.00 -8.74
C CYS A 39 13.21 -0.78 -7.45
N LYS A 40 13.14 0.43 -6.91
CA LYS A 40 13.82 0.80 -5.66
C LYS A 40 12.84 0.83 -4.49
N PRO A 41 13.24 0.37 -3.29
CA PRO A 41 12.40 0.49 -2.11
C PRO A 41 12.22 1.96 -1.75
N ILE A 42 11.01 2.32 -1.33
CA ILE A 42 10.73 3.56 -0.61
C ILE A 42 9.85 3.25 0.60
N GLU A 43 9.86 4.15 1.57
CA GLU A 43 8.91 4.14 2.68
C GLU A 43 8.29 5.53 2.79
N THR A 44 6.96 5.56 2.85
CA THR A 44 6.21 6.78 3.06
C THR A 44 5.63 6.82 4.48
N PRO A 45 5.44 8.01 5.08
CA PRO A 45 4.84 8.09 6.42
C PRO A 45 3.43 7.48 6.46
N ILE A 46 3.13 6.76 7.54
CA ILE A 46 1.76 6.28 7.83
C ILE A 46 0.83 7.45 8.13
N LEU A 47 1.29 8.41 8.93
CA LEU A 47 0.53 9.58 9.35
C LEU A 47 0.73 10.72 8.34
N ASN A 48 -0.36 11.21 7.76
CA ASN A 48 -0.36 12.28 6.77
C ASN A 48 -1.37 13.36 7.15
N TYR A 49 -1.29 14.55 6.53
CA TYR A 49 -2.38 15.51 6.60
C TYR A 49 -3.63 14.94 5.94
N THR A 50 -4.80 15.15 6.55
CA THR A 50 -6.08 14.70 5.99
C THR A 50 -6.29 15.27 4.58
N GLU A 51 -5.93 16.55 4.36
CA GLU A 51 -6.04 17.21 3.06
C GLU A 51 -5.27 16.47 1.94
N LEU A 52 -4.08 15.94 2.24
CA LEU A 52 -3.30 15.17 1.27
C LEU A 52 -4.08 13.93 0.82
N LEU A 53 -4.58 13.16 1.80
CA LEU A 53 -5.28 11.90 1.55
C LEU A 53 -6.69 12.11 0.97
N ALA A 54 -7.28 13.28 1.20
CA ALA A 54 -8.57 13.70 0.65
C ALA A 54 -8.47 14.39 -0.72
N SER A 55 -7.25 14.58 -1.25
CA SER A 55 -7.07 15.23 -2.55
C SER A 55 -7.80 14.45 -3.68
N LYS A 56 -8.27 15.20 -4.70
CA LYS A 56 -9.25 14.77 -5.70
C LYS A 56 -9.02 13.34 -6.24
N TYR A 57 -10.05 12.49 -6.14
CA TYR A 57 -10.14 11.13 -6.72
C TYR A 57 -9.18 10.08 -6.17
N ALA A 58 -8.55 10.33 -5.03
CA ALA A 58 -7.42 9.54 -4.57
C ALA A 58 -7.72 8.10 -4.07
N GLY A 59 -8.97 7.65 -4.14
CA GLY A 59 -9.34 6.22 -4.05
C GLY A 59 -10.83 5.93 -4.19
N GLY A 60 -11.57 6.78 -4.91
CA GLY A 60 -13.04 6.73 -5.01
C GLY A 60 -13.74 7.47 -3.86
N ALA A 61 -15.00 7.86 -4.04
CA ALA A 61 -15.73 8.64 -3.02
C ALA A 61 -15.90 7.87 -1.69
N GLU A 62 -16.08 6.55 -1.77
CA GLU A 62 -16.29 5.68 -0.60
C GLU A 62 -15.06 5.61 0.32
N ILE A 63 -13.83 5.68 -0.21
CA ILE A 63 -12.64 5.56 0.64
C ILE A 63 -12.50 6.74 1.60
N LEU A 64 -13.00 7.92 1.20
CA LEU A 64 -12.94 9.12 2.01
C LEU A 64 -13.78 8.99 3.29
N GLU A 65 -14.89 8.26 3.20
CA GLU A 65 -15.75 7.93 4.35
C GLU A 65 -15.10 6.89 5.27
N GLU A 66 -14.12 6.14 4.77
CA GLU A 66 -13.43 5.07 5.49
C GLU A 66 -12.01 5.47 5.94
N MET A 67 -11.66 6.75 5.89
CA MET A 67 -10.37 7.21 6.41
C MET A 67 -10.37 7.24 7.94
N TYR A 68 -9.30 6.72 8.53
CA TYR A 68 -9.00 7.02 9.92
C TYR A 68 -8.45 8.44 10.05
N THR A 69 -9.28 9.36 10.53
CA THR A 69 -8.89 10.74 10.86
C THR A 69 -8.60 10.89 12.34
N LEU A 70 -7.65 11.76 12.69
CA LEU A 70 -7.29 12.08 14.06
C LEU A 70 -6.79 13.53 14.17
N THR A 71 -6.92 14.09 15.36
CA THR A 71 -6.34 15.38 15.73
C THR A 71 -5.26 15.14 16.77
N ASP A 72 -4.09 15.77 16.60
CA ASP A 72 -3.00 15.64 17.55
C ASP A 72 -2.92 16.79 18.55
N ARG A 73 -1.90 16.81 19.41
CA ARG A 73 -1.72 17.87 20.42
C ARG A 73 -1.43 19.25 19.82
N GLY A 74 -1.01 19.30 18.56
CA GLY A 74 -0.82 20.54 17.82
C GLY A 74 -2.07 20.97 17.06
N GLU A 75 -3.22 20.33 17.32
CA GLU A 75 -4.50 20.61 16.67
C GLU A 75 -4.45 20.48 15.14
N ARG A 76 -3.59 19.57 14.63
CA ARG A 76 -3.49 19.30 13.19
C ARG A 76 -4.53 18.28 12.75
N ASP A 77 -5.10 18.49 11.56
CA ASP A 77 -5.96 17.51 10.90
C ASP A 77 -5.11 16.44 10.19
N LEU A 78 -5.06 15.27 10.80
CA LEU A 78 -4.24 14.15 10.34
C LEU A 78 -5.09 12.93 10.02
N ALA A 79 -4.53 12.06 9.20
CA ALA A 79 -5.13 10.78 8.84
C ALA A 79 -4.07 9.69 8.67
N LEU A 80 -4.45 8.45 8.96
CA LEU A 80 -3.65 7.28 8.62
C LEU A 80 -3.82 6.97 7.13
N ARG A 81 -2.74 6.66 6.43
CA ARG A 81 -2.78 6.29 5.00
C ARG A 81 -3.68 5.07 4.75
N TYR A 82 -4.49 5.14 3.71
CA TYR A 82 -5.38 4.05 3.28
C TYR A 82 -4.88 3.30 2.02
N ASP A 83 -3.83 3.83 1.41
CA ASP A 83 -3.09 3.32 0.25
C ASP A 83 -1.61 3.78 0.32
N LEU A 84 -0.78 3.34 -0.64
CA LEU A 84 0.63 3.72 -0.75
C LEU A 84 0.91 4.64 -1.96
N THR A 85 -0.06 4.82 -2.85
CA THR A 85 0.08 5.60 -4.10
C THR A 85 -0.01 7.11 -3.86
N ILE A 86 -0.93 7.61 -3.00
CA ILE A 86 -1.04 9.04 -2.70
C ILE A 86 0.22 9.58 -2.01
N PRO A 87 0.72 8.92 -0.95
CA PRO A 87 1.96 9.36 -0.34
C PRO A 87 3.13 9.32 -1.33
N PHE A 88 3.15 8.37 -2.27
CA PHE A 88 4.14 8.30 -3.33
C PHE A 88 4.01 9.45 -4.35
N ALA A 89 2.79 9.80 -4.77
CA ALA A 89 2.56 10.96 -5.64
C ALA A 89 3.11 12.26 -5.02
N LYS A 90 2.91 12.43 -3.70
CA LYS A 90 3.55 13.53 -2.94
C LYS A 90 5.08 13.45 -3.00
N VAL A 91 5.67 12.26 -2.83
CA VAL A 91 7.14 12.09 -2.94
C VAL A 91 7.63 12.58 -4.30
N MET A 92 6.97 12.18 -5.39
CA MET A 92 7.36 12.63 -6.74
C MET A 92 7.20 14.14 -6.92
N ALA A 93 6.08 14.72 -6.44
CA ALA A 93 5.83 16.16 -6.53
C ALA A 93 6.83 17.00 -5.71
N MET A 94 7.23 16.51 -4.54
CA MET A 94 8.14 17.22 -3.63
C MET A 94 9.63 17.05 -3.98
N ASN A 95 9.96 16.12 -4.88
CA ASN A 95 11.34 15.81 -5.25
C ASN A 95 11.53 15.83 -6.78
N PRO A 96 11.42 17.01 -7.42
CA PRO A 96 11.49 17.15 -8.88
C PRO A 96 12.86 16.75 -9.48
N THR A 97 13.89 16.60 -8.64
CA THR A 97 15.23 16.15 -9.04
C THR A 97 15.34 14.63 -9.19
N LEU A 98 14.30 13.85 -8.83
CA LEU A 98 14.29 12.41 -9.06
C LEU A 98 14.37 12.12 -10.57
N LYS A 99 15.30 11.25 -10.95
CA LYS A 99 15.49 10.87 -12.35
C LYS A 99 14.34 10.00 -12.83
N LEU A 100 13.81 10.33 -14.00
CA LEU A 100 12.80 9.55 -14.70
C LEU A 100 13.45 8.69 -15.80
N PRO A 101 12.90 7.50 -16.12
CA PRO A 101 11.76 6.88 -15.43
C PRO A 101 12.13 6.45 -14.01
N PHE A 102 11.21 6.64 -13.07
CA PHE A 102 11.39 6.24 -11.69
C PHE A 102 10.53 5.03 -11.39
N LYS A 103 11.15 3.95 -10.93
CA LYS A 103 10.49 2.69 -10.56
C LYS A 103 10.66 2.46 -9.07
N ARG A 104 9.55 2.23 -8.36
CA ARG A 104 9.57 1.98 -6.91
C ARG A 104 8.75 0.77 -6.53
N TYR A 105 9.01 0.24 -5.35
CA TYR A 105 8.07 -0.58 -4.63
C TYR A 105 7.95 -0.11 -3.17
N GLU A 106 6.79 -0.33 -2.55
CA GLU A 106 6.58 -0.17 -1.11
C GLU A 106 5.70 -1.30 -0.60
N ILE A 107 6.10 -1.93 0.51
CA ILE A 107 5.29 -2.93 1.22
C ILE A 107 5.07 -2.43 2.63
N GLY A 108 3.82 -2.07 2.96
CA GLY A 108 3.54 -1.31 4.16
C GLY A 108 2.13 -1.51 4.69
N LYS A 109 1.94 -1.18 5.98
CA LYS A 109 0.61 -1.15 6.61
C LYS A 109 -0.20 0.04 6.13
N VAL A 110 -1.48 -0.20 5.86
CA VAL A 110 -2.51 0.79 5.53
C VAL A 110 -3.75 0.56 6.39
N PHE A 111 -4.61 1.59 6.47
CA PHE A 111 -5.73 1.63 7.40
C PHE A 111 -7.02 2.08 6.73
N ARG A 112 -8.13 1.39 7.00
CA ARG A 112 -9.47 1.72 6.47
C ARG A 112 -10.52 1.44 7.54
N ASP A 113 -11.34 2.42 7.92
CA ASP A 113 -12.42 2.27 8.91
C ASP A 113 -13.72 1.69 8.33
N GLY A 114 -13.61 0.95 7.22
CA GLY A 114 -14.75 0.30 6.58
C GLY A 114 -15.35 -0.88 7.35
N PRO A 115 -16.42 -1.48 6.81
CA PRO A 115 -17.06 -2.66 7.36
C PRO A 115 -16.14 -3.88 7.26
N ILE A 116 -16.14 -4.71 8.30
CA ILE A 116 -15.31 -5.91 8.37
C ILE A 116 -16.04 -7.08 7.71
N LYS A 117 -15.39 -7.69 6.73
CA LYS A 117 -15.87 -8.85 5.95
C LYS A 117 -14.68 -9.77 5.64
N ALA A 118 -14.93 -10.95 5.09
CA ALA A 118 -13.85 -11.83 4.64
C ALA A 118 -12.91 -11.08 3.67
N GLY A 119 -11.61 -11.09 3.95
CA GLY A 119 -10.60 -10.35 3.17
C GLY A 119 -10.57 -8.84 3.39
N ARG A 120 -11.44 -8.28 4.25
CA ARG A 120 -11.50 -6.84 4.52
C ARG A 120 -11.22 -6.55 5.99
N PHE A 121 -10.02 -6.05 6.23
CA PHE A 121 -9.51 -5.65 7.55
C PHE A 121 -9.41 -4.14 7.65
N ARG A 122 -9.28 -3.64 8.89
CA ARG A 122 -9.13 -2.22 9.17
C ARG A 122 -7.67 -1.78 9.24
N GLU A 123 -6.77 -2.72 9.48
CA GLU A 123 -5.33 -2.59 9.30
C GLU A 123 -4.83 -3.80 8.51
N PHE A 124 -4.13 -3.57 7.41
CA PHE A 124 -3.57 -4.65 6.59
C PHE A 124 -2.32 -4.20 5.84
N THR A 125 -1.56 -5.16 5.32
CA THR A 125 -0.37 -4.88 4.51
C THR A 125 -0.74 -4.79 3.04
N GLN A 126 -0.37 -3.69 2.39
CA GLN A 126 -0.37 -3.55 0.94
C GLN A 126 1.05 -3.66 0.39
N CYS A 127 1.12 -3.92 -0.90
CA CYS A 127 2.32 -4.07 -1.68
C CYS A 127 2.07 -3.37 -3.02
N ASP A 128 2.73 -2.25 -3.24
CA ASP A 128 2.58 -1.41 -4.42
C ASP A 128 3.91 -1.41 -5.20
N VAL A 129 3.83 -1.47 -6.52
CA VAL A 129 4.94 -1.27 -7.46
C VAL A 129 4.48 -0.29 -8.54
N ASP A 130 5.28 0.75 -8.78
CA ASP A 130 4.86 1.89 -9.58
C ASP A 130 6.00 2.34 -10.51
N ILE A 131 5.61 2.80 -11.69
CA ILE A 131 6.50 3.34 -12.72
C ILE A 131 6.01 4.74 -13.07
N VAL A 132 6.90 5.73 -13.01
CA VAL A 132 6.60 7.13 -13.33
C VAL A 132 7.51 7.61 -14.45
N GLY A 133 6.95 8.37 -15.39
CA GLY A 133 7.71 9.01 -16.47
C GLY A 133 7.83 8.18 -17.75
N ILE A 134 6.93 7.22 -17.98
CA ILE A 134 6.82 6.45 -19.22
C ILE A 134 5.41 6.62 -19.78
N ASP A 135 5.29 7.21 -20.97
CA ASP A 135 4.00 7.51 -21.65
C ASP A 135 3.65 6.45 -22.72
N SER A 136 4.01 5.20 -22.48
CA SER A 136 3.72 4.11 -23.41
C SER A 136 3.30 2.85 -22.67
N GLN A 137 2.57 1.97 -23.35
CA GLN A 137 2.06 0.72 -22.78
C GLN A 137 3.15 -0.25 -22.32
N ILE A 138 4.43 0.04 -22.58
CA ILE A 138 5.54 -0.80 -22.10
C ILE A 138 5.60 -0.85 -20.57
N ALA A 139 5.21 0.23 -19.88
CA ALA A 139 5.16 0.24 -18.42
C ALA A 139 4.08 -0.73 -17.90
N GLU A 140 2.91 -0.73 -18.53
CA GLU A 140 1.81 -1.65 -18.18
C GLU A 140 2.19 -3.11 -18.44
N ALA A 141 2.80 -3.39 -19.59
CA ALA A 141 3.29 -4.74 -19.91
C ALA A 141 4.37 -5.21 -18.92
N GLU A 142 5.26 -4.31 -18.49
CA GLU A 142 6.28 -4.61 -17.48
C GLU A 142 5.65 -4.93 -16.12
N LEU A 143 4.65 -4.15 -15.68
CA LEU A 143 3.91 -4.42 -14.44
C LEU A 143 3.17 -5.77 -14.48
N MET A 144 2.53 -6.10 -15.61
CA MET A 144 1.89 -7.40 -15.81
C MET A 144 2.90 -8.55 -15.75
N GLN A 145 4.07 -8.39 -16.38
CA GLN A 145 5.13 -9.39 -16.32
C GLN A 145 5.70 -9.55 -14.89
N MET A 146 5.90 -8.46 -14.15
CA MET A 146 6.29 -8.53 -12.74
C MET A 146 5.28 -9.32 -11.90
N ALA A 147 3.98 -9.13 -12.15
CA ALA A 147 2.95 -9.91 -11.47
C ALA A 147 3.07 -11.41 -11.82
N ILE A 148 3.23 -11.76 -13.10
CA ILE A 148 3.42 -13.16 -13.53
C ILE A 148 4.62 -13.78 -12.80
N ASP A 149 5.79 -13.15 -12.86
CA ASP A 149 7.02 -13.67 -12.26
C ASP A 149 6.90 -13.82 -10.73
N ALA A 150 6.24 -12.86 -10.07
CA ALA A 150 5.96 -12.90 -8.64
C ALA A 150 5.11 -14.11 -8.27
N PHE A 151 3.97 -14.30 -8.94
CA PHE A 151 3.04 -15.37 -8.64
C PHE A 151 3.58 -16.75 -9.06
N GLU A 152 4.37 -16.83 -10.13
CA GLU A 152 5.09 -18.05 -10.52
C GLU A 152 6.06 -18.49 -9.41
N ARG A 153 6.85 -17.57 -8.84
CA ARG A 153 7.75 -17.87 -7.72
C ARG A 153 7.02 -18.26 -6.45
N LEU A 154 5.85 -17.66 -6.22
CA LEU A 154 4.95 -18.04 -5.13
C LEU A 154 4.23 -19.36 -5.38
N LYS A 155 4.34 -19.94 -6.58
CA LYS A 155 3.67 -21.17 -7.03
C LYS A 155 2.16 -21.06 -6.95
N LEU A 156 1.64 -19.93 -7.40
CA LEU A 156 0.21 -19.62 -7.43
C LEU A 156 -0.22 -19.35 -8.86
N ASP A 157 -1.21 -20.10 -9.33
CA ASP A 157 -1.82 -19.86 -10.62
C ASP A 157 -2.64 -18.57 -10.58
N ILE A 158 -2.44 -17.72 -11.59
CA ILE A 158 -3.15 -16.44 -11.72
C ILE A 158 -3.75 -16.28 -13.11
N THR A 159 -4.74 -15.40 -13.21
CA THR A 159 -5.29 -14.91 -14.47
C THR A 159 -5.21 -13.39 -14.46
N ILE A 160 -4.51 -12.81 -15.43
CA ILE A 160 -4.51 -11.35 -15.64
C ILE A 160 -5.73 -10.99 -16.48
N GLN A 161 -6.60 -10.15 -15.93
CA GLN A 161 -7.71 -9.54 -16.65
C GLN A 161 -7.34 -8.10 -16.98
N TYR A 162 -7.53 -7.72 -18.24
CA TYR A 162 -7.19 -6.39 -18.74
C TYR A 162 -8.40 -5.78 -19.46
N ASN A 163 -8.63 -4.49 -19.24
CA ASN A 163 -9.65 -3.69 -19.91
C ASN A 163 -9.09 -2.30 -20.23
N ASN A 164 -9.64 -1.63 -21.23
CA ASN A 164 -9.34 -0.25 -21.62
C ASN A 164 -10.63 0.57 -21.61
#